data_AF-A0A0A1D142-F1
#
_entry.id   AF-A0A0A1D142-F1
#
_cell.length_a   1.000
_cell.length_b   1.000
_cell.length_c   1.000
_cell.angle_alpha   90.00
_cell.angle_beta   90.00
_cell.angle_gamma   90.00
#
_symmetry.space_group_name_H-M   'P 1'
#
loop_
_entity.id
_entity.type
_entity.pdbx_description
1 polymer ?
#
loop_
_entity_poly.entity_id
_entity_poly.type
_entity_poly.pdbx_seq_one_letter_code
_entity_poly.pdbx_strand_id
1 'polypeptide(L)'
;MAAEKRRRHIKTMYGVTPEWYDAMLATQGGVCAICGQPEVVMRYGKLKLLAVDHDHVTGVSRGLLCQGCNQGIGHLGEDLERMEAAARYLETHMDADPQC
;
A
#
# COMPACT_ATOMS: atom_id res chain seq x y z
N MET A 1 5.42 26.14 3.46
CA MET A 1 5.28 26.08 1.98
C MET A 1 5.33 24.65 1.39
N ALA A 2 5.85 23.61 2.07
CA ALA A 2 5.78 22.21 1.59
C ALA A 2 4.42 21.52 1.87
N ALA A 3 3.75 21.89 2.97
CA ALA A 3 2.44 21.33 3.37
C ALA A 3 1.27 21.74 2.45
N GLU A 4 1.39 22.89 1.77
CA GLU A 4 0.28 23.51 1.03
C GLU A 4 0.14 22.97 -0.40
N LYS A 5 1.25 22.51 -1.00
CA LYS A 5 1.23 21.69 -2.23
C LYS A 5 0.84 20.23 -1.95
N ARG A 6 1.01 19.75 -0.70
CA ARG A 6 0.67 18.39 -0.21
C ARG A 6 -0.84 18.10 -0.33
N ARG A 7 -1.68 19.08 -0.01
CA ARG A 7 -3.15 19.00 -0.03
C ARG A 7 -3.80 18.89 -1.42
N ARG A 8 -3.09 19.30 -2.48
CA ARG A 8 -3.71 19.48 -3.82
C ARG A 8 -3.69 18.23 -4.69
N HIS A 9 -2.84 17.25 -4.39
CA HIS A 9 -2.77 15.99 -5.14
C HIS A 9 -3.65 14.88 -4.53
N ILE A 10 -4.04 15.01 -3.25
CA ILE A 10 -5.09 14.20 -2.61
C ILE A 10 -6.45 14.86 -2.85
N LYS A 11 -6.69 15.28 -4.09
CA LYS A 11 -8.00 15.77 -4.52
C LYS A 11 -8.47 14.86 -5.64
N THR A 12 -9.62 14.23 -5.39
CA THR A 12 -10.55 13.67 -6.37
C THR A 12 -10.09 12.46 -7.19
N MET A 13 -9.55 11.40 -6.56
CA MET A 13 -9.53 10.09 -7.25
C MET A 13 -10.10 8.91 -6.46
N TYR A 14 -10.24 8.97 -5.13
CA TYR A 14 -10.68 7.78 -4.35
C TYR A 14 -11.53 8.12 -3.11
N GLY A 15 -12.27 9.23 -3.14
CA GLY A 15 -13.20 9.58 -2.06
C GLY A 15 -12.58 10.05 -0.74
N VAL A 16 -11.25 10.09 -0.60
CA VAL A 16 -10.59 10.54 0.64
C VAL A 16 -10.27 12.03 0.66
N THR A 17 -10.43 12.64 1.83
CA THR A 17 -9.96 14.00 2.09
C THR A 17 -8.50 13.96 2.56
N PRO A 18 -7.74 15.06 2.38
CA PRO A 18 -6.42 15.20 3.00
C PRO A 18 -6.46 14.97 4.52
N GLU A 19 -7.53 15.38 5.19
CA GLU A 19 -7.75 15.19 6.62
C GLU A 19 -7.89 13.70 6.98
N TRP A 20 -8.62 12.92 6.15
CA TRP A 20 -8.68 11.46 6.31
C TRP A 20 -7.29 10.83 6.15
N TYR A 21 -6.53 11.28 5.15
CA TYR A 21 -5.18 10.76 4.91
C TYR A 21 -4.26 11.01 6.11
N ASP A 22 -4.22 12.25 6.61
CA ASP A 22 -3.37 12.61 7.75
C ASP A 22 -3.80 11.86 9.03
N ALA A 23 -5.10 11.70 9.27
CA ALA A 23 -5.63 10.92 10.38
C ALA A 23 -5.28 9.42 10.28
N MET A 24 -5.38 8.84 9.08
CA MET A 24 -5.01 7.45 8.83
C MET A 24 -3.49 7.25 8.96
N LEU A 25 -2.69 8.18 8.43
CA LEU A 25 -1.24 8.16 8.56
C LEU A 25 -0.81 8.20 10.03
N ALA A 26 -1.46 9.05 10.84
CA ALA A 26 -1.20 9.11 12.29
C ALA A 26 -1.62 7.81 12.99
N THR A 27 -2.80 7.28 12.68
CA THR A 27 -3.30 6.01 13.22
C THR A 27 -2.37 4.84 12.91
N GLN A 28 -1.83 4.80 11.68
CA GLN A 28 -0.89 3.78 11.24
C GLN A 28 0.57 4.05 11.65
N GLY A 29 0.86 5.13 12.38
CA GLY A 29 2.24 5.46 12.77
C GLY A 29 3.17 5.77 11.59
N GLY A 30 2.64 6.19 10.45
CA GLY A 30 3.42 6.55 9.27
C GLY A 30 3.95 5.37 8.45
N VAL A 31 3.44 4.14 8.67
CA VAL A 31 3.89 2.93 7.97
C VAL A 31 2.76 2.23 7.21
N CYS A 32 3.14 1.32 6.30
CA CYS A 32 2.24 0.47 5.55
C CYS A 32 1.40 -0.43 6.47
N ALA A 33 0.08 -0.49 6.26
CA ALA A 33 -0.82 -1.33 7.06
C ALA A 33 -0.57 -2.85 6.90
N ILE A 34 0.07 -3.29 5.82
CA ILE A 34 0.33 -4.71 5.54
C ILE A 34 1.69 -5.14 6.09
N CYS A 35 2.78 -4.47 5.67
CA CYS A 35 4.14 -4.91 6.02
C CYS A 35 4.75 -4.16 7.21
N GLY A 36 4.09 -3.11 7.72
CA GLY A 36 4.60 -2.29 8.81
C GLY A 36 5.85 -1.45 8.47
N GLN A 37 6.22 -1.39 7.19
CA GLN A 37 7.39 -0.62 6.73
C GLN A 37 6.99 0.76 6.18
N PRO A 38 7.86 1.78 6.31
CA PRO A 38 7.64 3.06 5.64
C PRO A 38 7.71 2.91 4.11
N GLU A 39 7.21 3.92 3.39
CA GLU A 39 7.47 4.01 1.96
C GLU A 39 8.97 4.21 1.71
N VAL A 40 9.50 3.54 0.67
CA VAL A 40 10.91 3.60 0.27
C VAL A 40 11.08 4.12 -1.15
N VAL A 41 10.01 4.16 -1.94
CA VAL A 41 10.10 4.59 -3.34
C VAL A 41 10.32 6.09 -3.45
N MET A 42 11.36 6.46 -4.19
CA MET A 42 11.66 7.85 -4.55
C MET A 42 11.08 8.18 -5.92
N ARG A 43 10.35 9.29 -6.04
CA ARG A 43 9.82 9.81 -7.30
C ARG A 43 10.22 11.28 -7.47
N TYR A 44 10.92 11.59 -8.56
CA TYR A 44 11.44 12.94 -8.85
C TYR A 44 12.26 13.53 -7.67
N GLY A 45 13.12 12.70 -7.07
CA GLY A 45 13.97 13.11 -5.95
C GLY A 45 13.26 13.30 -4.61
N LYS A 46 12.01 12.83 -4.47
CA LYS A 46 11.23 12.91 -3.22
C LYS A 46 10.68 11.56 -2.83
N LEU A 47 10.60 11.30 -1.53
CA LEU A 47 9.94 10.11 -1.02
C LEU A 47 8.46 10.15 -1.41
N LYS A 48 7.98 9.06 -2.01
CA LYS A 48 6.58 8.91 -2.35
C LYS A 48 5.77 8.80 -1.05
N LEU A 49 4.52 9.22 -1.12
CA LEU A 49 3.56 9.00 -0.05
C LEU A 49 3.05 7.56 -0.10
N LEU A 50 2.64 7.01 1.05
CA LEU A 50 1.88 5.78 1.08
C LEU A 50 0.62 5.93 0.22
N ALA A 51 0.34 4.92 -0.59
CA ALA A 51 -0.82 4.85 -1.47
C ALA A 51 -2.09 4.63 -0.64
N VAL A 52 -3.20 5.22 -1.06
CA VAL A 52 -4.52 4.97 -0.47
C VAL A 52 -5.09 3.72 -1.12
N ASP A 53 -5.21 2.69 -0.32
CA ASP A 53 -5.82 1.43 -0.72
C ASP A 53 -7.34 1.49 -0.53
N HIS A 54 -8.08 1.01 -1.52
CA HIS A 54 -9.54 1.05 -1.53
C HIS A 54 -10.07 -0.22 -2.20
N ASP A 55 -11.21 -0.67 -1.70
CA ASP A 55 -11.97 -1.75 -2.30
C ASP A 55 -12.54 -1.28 -3.66
N HIS A 56 -12.22 -2.02 -4.74
CA HIS A 56 -12.64 -1.66 -6.09
C HIS A 56 -14.13 -1.91 -6.37
N VAL A 57 -14.85 -2.62 -5.49
CA VAL A 57 -16.29 -2.89 -5.57
C VAL A 57 -17.10 -1.87 -4.78
N THR A 58 -16.70 -1.58 -3.54
CA THR A 58 -17.45 -0.70 -2.63
C THR A 58 -16.96 0.75 -2.65
N GLY A 59 -15.74 0.99 -3.14
CA GLY A 59 -15.08 2.30 -3.09
C GLY A 59 -14.63 2.72 -1.69
N VAL A 60 -14.79 1.86 -0.69
CA VAL A 60 -14.40 2.14 0.69
C VAL A 60 -12.89 2.07 0.81
N SER A 61 -12.29 3.12 1.37
CA SER A 61 -10.86 3.16 1.65
C SER A 61 -10.52 2.26 2.84
N ARG A 62 -9.54 1.36 2.65
CA ARG A 62 -9.13 0.36 3.65
C ARG A 62 -7.99 0.88 4.52
N GLY A 63 -6.99 1.51 3.92
CA GLY A 63 -5.83 2.04 4.64
C GLY A 63 -4.75 2.61 3.73
N LEU A 64 -3.58 2.90 4.31
CA LEU A 64 -2.41 3.38 3.58
C LEU A 64 -1.37 2.27 3.42
N LEU A 65 -0.93 2.03 2.19
CA LEU A 65 0.02 0.97 1.84
C LEU A 65 1.27 1.54 1.19
N CYS A 66 2.41 0.88 1.38
CA CYS A 66 3.58 1.16 0.55
C CYS A 66 3.31 0.70 -0.89
N GLN A 67 4.03 1.29 -1.85
CA GLN A 67 3.87 0.97 -3.26
C GLN A 67 4.06 -0.53 -3.55
N GLY A 68 4.97 -1.21 -2.84
CA GLY A 68 5.21 -2.64 -3.02
C GLY A 68 3.97 -3.48 -2.70
N CYS A 69 3.42 -3.32 -1.50
CA CYS A 69 2.22 -4.04 -1.08
C CYS A 69 1.00 -3.68 -1.95
N ASN A 70 0.80 -2.40 -2.24
CA ASN A 70 -0.34 -1.94 -3.05
C ASN A 70 -0.30 -2.54 -4.46
N GLN A 71 0.87 -2.58 -5.10
CA GLN A 71 1.00 -3.22 -6.42
C GLN A 71 0.88 -4.73 -6.34
N GLY A 72 1.41 -5.36 -5.28
CA GLY A 72 1.27 -6.81 -5.06
C GLY A 72 -0.20 -7.25 -5.04
N ILE A 73 -1.04 -6.53 -4.29
CA ILE A 73 -2.49 -6.74 -4.28
C ILE A 73 -3.08 -6.60 -5.69
N GLY A 74 -2.77 -5.51 -6.39
CA GLY A 74 -3.28 -5.26 -7.74
C GLY A 74 -2.84 -6.30 -8.76
N HIS A 75 -1.61 -6.82 -8.68
CA HIS A 75 -1.09 -7.85 -9.58
C HIS A 75 -1.75 -9.22 -9.37
N LEU A 76 -2.15 -9.51 -8.13
CA LEU A 76 -2.93 -10.71 -7.81
C LEU A 76 -4.43 -10.50 -8.03
N GLY A 77 -4.85 -9.29 -8.40
CA GLY A 77 -6.22 -8.99 -8.81
C GLY A 77 -7.22 -8.95 -7.65
N GLU A 78 -6.75 -8.68 -6.43
CA GLU A 78 -7.58 -8.75 -5.20
C GLU A 78 -8.29 -10.10 -4.98
N ASP A 79 -7.80 -11.17 -5.62
CA ASP A 79 -8.34 -12.51 -5.54
C ASP A 79 -7.71 -13.26 -4.36
N LEU A 80 -8.51 -13.51 -3.32
CA LEU A 80 -8.05 -14.19 -2.11
C LEU A 80 -7.56 -15.61 -2.40
N GLU A 81 -8.23 -16.37 -3.28
CA GLU A 81 -7.80 -17.74 -3.63
C GLU A 81 -6.43 -17.71 -4.29
N ARG A 82 -6.21 -16.73 -5.18
CA ARG A 82 -4.91 -16.54 -5.86
C ARG A 82 -3.82 -16.09 -4.90
N MET A 83 -4.13 -15.22 -3.94
CA MET A 83 -3.18 -14.78 -2.91
C MET A 83 -2.75 -15.94 -2.01
N GLU A 84 -3.70 -16.76 -1.56
CA GLU A 84 -3.40 -17.95 -0.77
C GLU A 84 -2.60 -18.99 -1.59
N ALA A 85 -2.93 -19.16 -2.87
CA ALA A 85 -2.15 -20.03 -3.75
C ALA A 85 -0.70 -19.55 -3.92
N ALA A 86 -0.48 -18.24 -4.01
CA ALA A 86 0.86 -17.65 -4.05
C ALA A 86 1.64 -17.90 -2.74
N ALA A 87 0.97 -17.77 -1.58
CA ALA A 87 1.57 -18.08 -0.28
C ALA A 87 1.99 -19.56 -0.19
N ARG A 88 1.08 -20.49 -0.52
CA ARG A 88 1.38 -21.94 -0.54
C ARG A 88 2.52 -22.28 -1.50
N TYR A 89 2.55 -21.64 -2.67
CA TYR A 89 3.64 -21.82 -3.63
C TYR A 89 4.99 -21.44 -3.01
N LEU A 90 5.08 -20.31 -2.31
CA LEU A 90 6.31 -19.91 -1.61
C LEU A 90 6.67 -20.88 -0.49
N GLU A 91 5.73 -21.24 0.37
CA GLU A 91 5.97 -22.21 1.46
C GLU A 91 6.59 -23.52 0.95
N THR A 92 6.04 -24.07 -0.14
CA THR A 92 6.54 -25.31 -0.74
C THR A 92 7.93 -25.20 -1.41
N HIS A 93 8.41 -23.99 -1.69
CA HIS A 93 9.68 -23.73 -2.37
C HIS A 93 10.71 -23.00 -1.48
N MET A 94 10.32 -22.54 -0.29
CA MET A 94 11.21 -21.93 0.69
C MET A 94 12.03 -22.97 1.48
N ASP A 95 11.57 -24.22 1.54
CA ASP A 95 12.28 -25.35 2.17
C ASP A 95 13.20 -26.13 1.20
N ALA A 96 13.32 -25.69 -0.07
CA ALA A 96 14.07 -26.41 -1.11
C ALA A 96 15.53 -25.94 -1.31
N ASP A 97 16.08 -25.08 -0.45
CA ASP A 97 17.50 -24.70 -0.52
C ASP A 97 18.15 -24.45 0.86
N PRO A 98 18.66 -25.49 1.54
CA PRO A 98 19.75 -25.35 2.47
C PRO A 98 21.07 -25.39 1.68
N GLN A 99 21.51 -24.25 1.19
CA GLN A 99 22.87 -23.97 0.67
C GLN A 99 23.23 -24.65 -0.68
N CYS A 100 23.29 -23.83 -1.73
CA CYS A 100 24.35 -23.89 -2.74
C CYS A 100 25.42 -22.84 -2.43
#